data_AF-V8D2D3-F1
#
_entry.id   AF-V8D2D3-F1
#
_cell.length_a   1.000
_cell.length_b   1.000
_cell.length_c   1.000
_cell.angle_alpha   90.00
_cell.angle_beta   90.00
_cell.angle_gamma   90.00
#
_symmetry.space_group_name_H-M   'P 1'
#
loop_
_entity.id
_entity.type
_entity.pdbx_description
1 polymer ?
#
loop_
_entity_poly.entity_id
_entity_poly.type
_entity_poly.pdbx_seq_one_letter_code
_entity_poly.pdbx_strand_id
1 'polypeptide(L)'
;MVVDPAGLTDQTKEYAEATMTEFGGIKRMVNRNDDAVSATVVGGQYLYGRGNFAPGFGTTVQAGQFLRAGAARGTVRERSTA
;
A
#
# COMPACT_ATOMS: atom_id res chain seq x y z
N MET A 1 -5.60 1.15 -5.78
CA MET A 1 -5.72 2.10 -4.65
C MET A 1 -6.99 2.91 -4.85
N VAL A 2 -7.66 3.25 -3.77
CA VAL A 2 -8.84 4.11 -3.72
C VAL A 2 -8.45 5.37 -2.97
N VAL A 3 -8.74 6.52 -3.57
CA VAL A 3 -8.47 7.84 -3.01
C VAL A 3 -9.80 8.46 -2.60
N ASP A 4 -9.85 9.04 -1.39
CA ASP A 4 -10.94 9.92 -0.97
C ASP A 4 -10.61 11.36 -1.36
N PRO A 5 -11.32 11.96 -2.34
CA PRO A 5 -11.08 13.34 -2.72
C PRO A 5 -11.28 14.33 -1.56
N ALA A 6 -12.16 14.04 -0.60
CA ALA A 6 -12.37 14.90 0.56
C ALA A 6 -11.15 14.94 1.49
N GLY A 7 -10.32 13.89 1.47
CA GLY A 7 -9.06 13.83 2.21
C GLY A 7 -7.91 14.61 1.56
N LEU A 8 -8.05 15.08 0.31
CA LEU A 8 -7.01 15.85 -0.39
C LEU A 8 -6.99 17.32 0.03
N THR A 9 -6.72 17.56 1.31
CA THR A 9 -6.61 18.89 1.93
C THR A 9 -5.20 19.47 1.79
N ASP A 10 -4.95 20.65 2.36
CA ASP A 10 -3.60 21.25 2.35
C ASP A 10 -2.57 20.42 3.14
N GLN A 11 -2.99 19.49 4.01
CA GLN A 11 -2.08 18.57 4.70
C GLN A 11 -1.22 17.74 3.72
N THR A 12 -1.73 17.46 2.52
CA THR A 12 -0.99 16.74 1.47
C THR A 12 0.24 17.49 0.95
N LYS A 13 0.40 18.77 1.32
CA LYS A 13 1.54 19.63 0.98
C LYS A 13 2.48 19.87 2.18
N GLU A 14 2.08 19.45 3.38
CA GLU A 14 2.87 19.64 4.59
C GLU A 14 4.11 18.73 4.56
N TYR A 15 5.18 19.22 5.16
CA TYR A 15 6.41 18.45 5.30
C TYR A 15 6.23 17.38 6.38
N ALA A 16 6.38 16.11 6.01
CA ALA A 16 6.36 14.99 6.94
C ALA A 16 7.54 14.06 6.71
N GLU A 17 7.99 13.41 7.78
CA GLU A 17 9.09 12.44 7.76
C GLU A 17 8.68 11.11 8.37
N ALA A 18 9.29 10.03 7.89
CA ALA A 18 9.22 8.72 8.52
C ALA A 18 10.62 8.10 8.62
N THR A 19 10.91 7.46 9.75
CA THR A 19 12.16 6.72 9.97
C THR A 19 12.19 5.43 9.17
N MET A 20 13.33 5.12 8.55
CA MET A 20 13.61 3.82 7.93
C MET A 20 14.61 3.04 8.79
N THR A 21 14.11 2.14 9.62
CA THR A 21 14.93 1.34 10.54
C THR A 21 15.95 0.49 9.80
N GLU A 22 15.59 -0.05 8.65
CA GLU A 22 16.41 -0.92 7.80
C GLU A 22 17.62 -0.22 7.20
N PHE A 23 17.63 1.12 7.19
CA PHE A 23 18.70 1.95 6.65
C PHE A 23 19.40 2.76 7.75
N GLY A 24 19.51 2.20 8.95
CA GLY A 24 20.21 2.84 10.07
C GLY A 24 19.47 4.05 10.65
N GLY A 25 18.14 4.10 10.49
CA GLY A 25 17.32 5.16 11.10
C GLY A 25 17.30 6.48 10.33
N ILE A 26 17.74 6.50 9.06
CA ILE A 26 17.61 7.68 8.21
C ILE A 26 16.14 8.10 8.13
N LYS A 27 15.90 9.41 8.24
CA LYS A 27 14.59 10.00 8.03
C LYS A 27 14.39 10.32 6.56
N ARG A 28 13.33 9.78 5.97
CA ARG A 28 12.90 10.12 4.62
C ARG A 28 11.71 11.05 4.69
N MET A 29 11.66 12.01 3.76
CA MET A 29 10.44 12.76 3.52
C MET A 29 9.36 11.82 2.98
N VAL A 30 8.15 11.95 3.49
CA VAL A 30 6.98 11.20 3.06
C VAL A 30 5.83 12.17 2.82
N ASN A 31 4.98 11.84 1.84
CA ASN A 31 3.68 12.47 1.75
C ASN A 31 2.68 11.53 2.44
N ARG A 32 2.31 11.84 3.69
CA ARG A 32 1.44 10.99 4.49
C ARG A 32 0.15 11.73 4.85
N ASN A 33 -0.93 11.25 4.27
CA ASN A 33 -2.29 11.67 4.59
C ASN A 33 -3.16 10.41 4.58
N ASP A 34 -3.42 9.88 5.78
CA ASP A 34 -4.14 8.63 5.96
C ASP A 34 -5.65 8.79 5.64
N ASP A 35 -6.17 10.03 5.56
CA ASP A 35 -7.55 10.35 5.15
C ASP A 35 -7.71 10.35 3.62
N ALA A 36 -6.65 10.66 2.88
CA ALA A 36 -6.67 10.65 1.41
C ALA A 36 -6.70 9.24 0.82
N VAL A 37 -6.13 8.23 1.52
CA VAL A 37 -6.06 6.85 1.01
C VAL A 37 -7.04 5.95 1.76
N SER A 38 -8.22 5.76 1.16
CA SER A 38 -9.26 4.90 1.76
C SER A 38 -8.90 3.42 1.72
N ALA A 39 -8.23 2.96 0.65
CA ALA A 39 -7.85 1.55 0.50
C ALA A 39 -6.71 1.33 -0.51
N THR A 40 -5.81 0.41 -0.19
CA THR A 40 -4.84 -0.17 -1.11
C THR A 40 -5.17 -1.65 -1.30
N VAL A 41 -5.47 -2.02 -2.54
CA VAL A 41 -5.83 -3.37 -2.94
C VAL A 41 -4.84 -3.83 -4.01
N VAL A 42 -4.24 -5.01 -3.81
CA VAL A 42 -3.32 -5.64 -4.77
C VAL A 42 -3.84 -7.03 -5.08
N GLY A 43 -4.05 -7.31 -6.37
CA GLY A 43 -4.58 -8.61 -6.80
C GLY A 43 -5.88 -8.99 -6.06
N GLY A 44 -6.82 -8.06 -5.92
CA GLY A 44 -8.08 -8.29 -5.19
C GLY A 44 -7.97 -8.35 -3.67
N GLN A 45 -6.77 -8.29 -3.08
CA GLN A 45 -6.59 -8.34 -1.63
C GLN A 45 -6.46 -6.94 -1.03
N TYR A 46 -7.27 -6.63 -0.01
CA TYR A 46 -7.12 -5.42 0.80
C TYR A 46 -5.87 -5.53 1.68
N LEU A 47 -4.98 -4.54 1.61
CA LEU A 47 -3.71 -4.54 2.32
C LEU A 47 -3.53 -3.38 3.28
N TYR A 48 -4.18 -2.25 3.02
CA TYR A 48 -4.03 -1.05 3.83
C TYR A 48 -5.21 -0.13 3.59
N GLY A 49 -5.57 0.69 4.58
CA GLY A 49 -6.52 1.79 4.43
C GLY A 49 -6.70 2.53 5.73
N ARG A 50 -6.93 3.86 5.64
CA ARG A 50 -7.11 4.74 6.79
C ARG A 50 -6.05 4.53 7.88
N GLY A 51 -4.77 4.53 7.49
CA GLY A 51 -3.66 4.39 8.43
C GLY A 51 -3.31 2.98 8.88
N ASN A 52 -4.13 1.97 8.55
CA ASN A 52 -3.99 0.63 9.10
C ASN A 52 -3.65 -0.41 8.03
N PHE A 53 -2.65 -1.25 8.29
CA PHE A 53 -2.37 -2.43 7.48
C PHE A 53 -3.33 -3.57 7.79
N ALA A 54 -3.62 -4.38 6.79
CA ALA A 54 -4.39 -5.61 6.96
C ALA A 54 -3.62 -6.61 7.84
N PRO A 55 -4.32 -7.46 8.63
CA PRO A 55 -3.68 -8.52 9.39
C PRO A 55 -2.79 -9.40 8.50
N GLY A 56 -1.58 -9.68 8.96
CA GLY A 56 -0.61 -10.50 8.22
C GLY A 56 0.13 -9.78 7.10
N PHE A 57 -0.09 -8.47 6.88
CA PHE A 57 0.70 -7.68 5.94
C PHE A 57 2.20 -7.80 6.25
N GLY A 58 3.00 -8.09 5.22
CA GLY A 58 4.45 -8.25 5.36
C GLY A 58 4.90 -9.54 6.04
N THR A 59 3.98 -10.42 6.49
CA THR A 59 4.31 -11.69 7.15
C THR A 59 3.63 -12.87 6.45
N THR A 60 2.32 -13.04 6.64
CA THR A 60 1.55 -14.18 6.10
C THR A 60 0.81 -13.84 4.81
N VAL A 61 0.57 -12.56 4.54
CA VAL A 61 -0.12 -12.10 3.33
C VAL A 61 0.88 -11.84 2.21
N GLN A 62 0.87 -12.74 1.23
CA GLN A 62 1.66 -12.63 -0.01
C GLN A 62 0.77 -12.17 -1.17
N ALA A 63 0.58 -10.86 -1.29
CA ALA A 63 -0.25 -10.27 -2.34
C ALA A 63 0.52 -9.89 -3.61
N GLY A 64 1.86 -9.89 -3.56
CA GLY A 64 2.72 -9.58 -4.70
C GLY A 64 2.89 -10.76 -5.65
N GLN A 65 3.00 -10.48 -6.94
CA GLN A 65 3.41 -11.45 -7.95
C GLN A 65 4.37 -10.78 -8.94
N PHE A 66 5.31 -11.56 -9.47
CA PHE A 66 6.21 -11.07 -10.51
C PHE A 66 5.47 -10.97 -11.85
N LEU A 67 5.44 -9.76 -12.42
CA LEU A 67 4.84 -9.51 -13.73
C LEU A 67 5.93 -9.54 -14.80
N ARG A 68 6.05 -10.67 -15.52
CA ARG A 68 7.02 -10.83 -16.61
C ARG A 68 6.68 -9.92 -17.79
N ALA A 69 7.68 -9.23 -18.33
CA ALA A 69 7.52 -8.46 -19.56
C ALA A 69 7.07 -9.38 -20.71
N GLY A 70 6.12 -8.91 -21.52
CA GLY A 70 5.58 -9.67 -22.66
C GLY A 70 4.60 -10.80 -22.29
N ALA A 71 4.43 -11.12 -21.00
CA ALA A 71 3.40 -12.07 -20.59
C ALA A 71 2.00 -11.46 -20.76
N ALA A 72 1.02 -12.31 -21.10
CA ALA A 72 -0.37 -11.90 -21.12
C ALA A 72 -0.77 -11.34 -19.74
N ARG A 73 -1.54 -10.25 -19.74
CA ARG A 73 -2.13 -9.72 -18.51
C ARG A 73 -3.06 -10.79 -17.94
N GLY A 74 -2.66 -11.42 -16.84
CA GLY A 74 -3.49 -12.41 -16.16
C GLY A 74 -4.60 -11.75 -15.37
N THR A 75 -5.73 -12.45 -15.23
CA THR A 75 -6.67 -12.22 -14.13
C THR A 75 -5.98 -12.61 -12.82
N VAL A 76 -6.31 -11.92 -11.73
CA VAL A 76 -5.85 -12.27 -10.38
C VAL A 76 -6.05 -13.77 -10.17
N ARG A 77 -5.00 -14.52 -9.82
CA ARG A 77 -5.14 -15.95 -9.50
C ARG A 77 -6.10 -16.09 -8.32
N GLU A 78 -7.20 -16.80 -8.53
CA GLU A 78 -8.05 -17.28 -7.44
C GLU A 78 -7.22 -18.32 -6.67
N ARG A 79 -6.85 -18.03 -5.42
CA ARG A 79 -6.10 -19.00 -4.61
C ARG A 79 -7.06 -20.05 -4.10
N SER A 80 -6.82 -21.30 -4.48
CA SER A 80 -7.35 -22.49 -3.80
C SER A 80 -6.92 -22.43 -2.33
N THR A 81 -7.90 -22.38 -1.43
CA THR A 81 -7.70 -22.68 -0.01
C THR A 81 -7.25 -24.14 0.11
N ALA A 82 -6.04 -24.35 0.63
CA ALA A 82 -5.59 -25.62 1.16
C ALA A 82 -5.29 -25.41 2.65
#